data_AF-A0A950RFI7-F1
#
_entry.id   AF-A0A950RFI7-F1
#
_cell.length_a   1.000
_cell.length_b   1.000
_cell.length_c   1.000
_cell.angle_alpha   90.00
_cell.angle_beta   90.00
_cell.angle_gamma   90.00
#
_symmetry.space_group_name_H-M   'P 1'
#
loop_
_entity.id
_entity.type
_entity.pdbx_description
1 polymer ?
#
loop_
_entity_poly.entity_id
_entity_poly.type
_entity_poly.pdbx_seq_one_letter_code
_entity_poly.pdbx_strand_id
1 'polypeptide(L)'
;MLEHASPPVGSQVASAPAALDLSFTEGVVPHLSHVEVLGPSGQAVHTGPLRSAKDGRDLIAPLPPLPPDQYTVVWHVTSQDTHKTEGRFRFTVGR
;
A
#
# COMPACT_ATOMS: atom_id res chain seq x y z
N MET A 1 -5.89 9.51 7.68
CA MET A 1 -6.05 9.57 6.20
C MET A 1 -4.71 9.32 5.53
N LEU A 2 -4.68 8.92 4.25
CA LEU A 2 -3.43 8.74 3.50
C LEU A 2 -2.85 10.11 3.10
N GLU A 3 -1.59 10.36 3.46
CA GLU A 3 -0.85 11.59 3.11
C GLU A 3 0.11 11.33 1.94
N HIS A 4 0.88 10.25 2.02
CA HIS A 4 1.86 9.87 1.01
C HIS A 4 1.81 8.38 0.72
N ALA A 5 2.13 8.02 -0.51
CA ALA A 5 2.32 6.65 -0.93
C ALA A 5 3.62 6.53 -1.73
N SER A 6 4.30 5.42 -1.56
CA SER A 6 5.39 4.97 -2.42
C SER A 6 5.03 3.56 -2.91
N PRO A 7 4.81 3.35 -4.22
CA PRO A 7 4.85 4.35 -5.29
C PRO A 7 3.79 5.47 -5.15
N PRO A 8 4.06 6.70 -5.63
CA PRO A 8 3.09 7.78 -5.59
C PRO A 8 1.79 7.45 -6.33
N VAL A 9 0.69 8.04 -5.87
CA VAL A 9 -0.64 7.86 -6.48
C VAL A 9 -0.60 8.25 -7.96
N GLY A 10 -1.00 7.33 -8.83
CA GLY A 10 -1.05 7.51 -10.27
C GLY A 10 0.32 7.48 -10.97
N SER A 11 1.41 7.19 -10.24
CA SER A 11 2.76 7.19 -10.80
C SER A 11 3.03 6.00 -11.73
N GLN A 12 4.01 6.19 -12.60
CA GLN A 12 4.69 5.12 -13.31
C GLN A 12 6.12 5.02 -12.76
N VAL A 13 6.49 3.83 -12.27
CA VAL A 13 7.84 3.53 -11.75
C VAL A 13 8.61 2.70 -12.76
N ALA A 14 9.92 2.93 -12.88
CA ALA A 14 10.74 2.20 -13.85
C ALA A 14 10.95 0.71 -13.48
N SER A 15 10.83 0.37 -12.20
CA SER A 15 11.00 -0.99 -11.71
C SER A 15 9.96 -1.32 -10.63
N ALA A 16 9.68 -2.62 -10.47
CA ALA A 16 8.76 -3.10 -9.45
C ALA A 16 9.27 -2.73 -8.05
N PRO A 17 8.44 -2.09 -7.20
CA PRO A 17 8.81 -1.81 -5.82
C PRO A 17 8.84 -3.10 -5.00
N ALA A 18 9.76 -3.20 -4.04
CA ALA A 18 9.83 -4.34 -3.12
C ALA A 18 8.74 -4.28 -2.02
N ALA A 19 8.12 -3.12 -1.81
CA ALA A 19 7.04 -2.91 -0.86
C ALA A 19 6.23 -1.67 -1.25
N LEU A 20 4.99 -1.59 -0.77
CA LEU A 20 4.28 -0.33 -0.62
C LEU A 20 4.70 0.32 0.69
N ASP A 21 4.90 1.63 0.66
CA ASP A 21 5.06 2.46 1.85
C ASP A 21 3.93 3.49 1.87
N LEU A 22 3.04 3.40 2.86
CA LEU A 22 1.85 4.23 2.98
C LEU A 22 1.94 5.06 4.26
N SER A 23 2.10 6.37 4.12
CA SER A 23 2.16 7.29 5.27
C SER A 23 0.79 7.89 5.54
N PHE A 24 0.37 7.85 6.80
CA PHE A 24 -0.91 8.36 7.26
C PHE A 24 -0.77 9.59 8.16
N THR A 25 -1.85 10.36 8.28
CA THR A 25 -1.95 11.49 9.22
C THR A 25 -1.74 11.05 10.67
N GLU A 26 -2.31 9.89 11.02
CA GLU A 26 -2.34 9.33 12.38
C GLU A 26 -1.54 8.02 12.47
N GLY A 27 -1.12 7.64 13.67
CA GLY A 27 -0.49 6.35 13.92
C GLY A 27 -1.41 5.19 13.56
N VAL A 28 -0.88 4.14 12.93
CA VAL A 28 -1.64 2.97 12.44
C VAL A 28 -1.42 1.74 13.32
N VAL A 29 -2.38 0.81 13.29
CA VAL A 29 -2.29 -0.50 13.95
C VAL A 29 -2.23 -1.59 12.87
N PRO A 30 -1.04 -2.13 12.52
CA PRO A 30 -0.89 -3.04 11.38
C PRO A 30 -1.76 -4.30 11.44
N HIS A 31 -1.89 -4.93 12.62
CA HIS A 31 -2.70 -6.13 12.80
C HIS A 31 -4.22 -5.91 12.70
N LEU A 32 -4.66 -4.65 12.75
CA LEU A 32 -6.06 -4.24 12.54
C LEU A 32 -6.26 -3.52 11.19
N SER A 33 -5.25 -3.57 10.32
CA SER A 33 -5.24 -2.93 9.01
C SER A 33 -5.09 -3.96 7.90
N HIS A 34 -5.45 -3.58 6.68
CA HIS A 34 -5.43 -4.43 5.51
C HIS A 34 -4.95 -3.64 4.29
N VAL A 35 -4.11 -4.28 3.47
CA VAL A 35 -3.67 -3.75 2.17
C VAL A 35 -3.77 -4.88 1.16
N GLU A 36 -4.57 -4.66 0.13
CA GLU A 36 -4.74 -5.55 -1.01
C GLU A 36 -4.16 -4.88 -2.25
N VAL A 37 -3.44 -5.66 -3.06
CA VAL A 37 -2.95 -5.22 -4.36
C VAL A 37 -3.61 -6.08 -5.42
N LEU A 38 -4.26 -5.44 -6.38
CA LEU A 38 -4.91 -6.08 -7.51
C LEU A 38 -4.07 -5.86 -8.76
N GLY A 39 -3.82 -6.95 -9.49
CA GLY A 39 -3.21 -6.92 -10.81
C GLY A 39 -4.17 -6.42 -11.90
N PRO A 40 -3.71 -6.38 -13.15
CA PRO A 40 -4.44 -5.82 -14.29
C PRO A 40 -5.77 -6.52 -14.60
N SER A 41 -5.88 -7.82 -14.31
CA SER A 41 -7.12 -8.59 -14.50
C SER A 41 -7.94 -8.71 -13.21
N GLY A 42 -7.64 -7.89 -12.19
CA GLY A 42 -8.35 -7.89 -10.91
C GLY A 42 -7.98 -9.04 -9.97
N GLN A 43 -6.94 -9.80 -10.30
CA GLN A 43 -6.42 -10.88 -9.46
C GLN A 43 -5.66 -10.29 -8.27
N ALA A 44 -5.86 -10.87 -7.08
CA ALA A 44 -5.11 -10.48 -5.89
C ALA A 44 -3.63 -10.87 -6.02
N VAL A 45 -2.75 -9.92 -5.71
CA VAL A 45 -1.33 -10.11 -5.51
C VAL A 45 -1.10 -10.35 -4.02
N HIS A 46 -0.53 -11.51 -3.69
CA HIS A 46 -0.23 -11.86 -2.30
C HIS A 46 0.87 -10.95 -1.74
N THR A 47 0.50 -10.10 -0.79
CA THR A 47 1.43 -9.26 -0.02
C THR A 47 2.02 -10.02 1.16
N GLY A 48 3.18 -9.56 1.65
CA GLY A 48 3.75 -10.01 2.92
C GLY A 48 3.01 -9.43 4.14
N PRO A 49 3.37 -9.88 5.36
CA PRO A 49 2.76 -9.35 6.58
C PRO A 49 3.01 -7.85 6.72
N LEU A 50 1.94 -7.11 7.06
CA LEU A 50 2.01 -5.67 7.28
C LEU A 50 2.84 -5.36 8.52
N ARG A 51 3.63 -4.30 8.43
CA ARG A 51 4.43 -3.77 9.55
C ARG A 51 4.37 -2.26 9.55
N SER A 52 4.47 -1.65 10.74
CA SER A 52 4.64 -0.20 10.85
C SER A 52 6.12 0.20 10.88
N ALA A 53 6.43 1.42 10.45
CA ALA A 53 7.74 2.02 10.67
C ALA A 53 7.86 2.63 12.08
N LYS A 54 9.05 3.17 12.41
CA LYS A 54 9.43 3.61 13.77
C LYS A 54 8.49 4.67 14.35
N ASP A 55 7.96 5.56 13.51
CA ASP A 55 7.09 6.66 13.94
C ASP A 55 5.61 6.26 13.99
N GLY A 56 5.31 4.99 13.68
CA GLY A 56 3.98 4.39 13.80
C GLY A 56 2.94 4.87 12.78
N ARG A 57 3.24 5.88 11.95
CA ARG A 57 2.33 6.43 10.93
C ARG A 57 2.48 5.82 9.55
N ASP A 58 3.56 5.09 9.31
CA ASP A 58 3.78 4.41 8.03
C ASP A 58 3.36 2.95 8.14
N LEU A 59 2.67 2.47 7.12
CA LEU A 59 2.29 1.08 6.92
C LEU A 59 3.03 0.51 5.72
N ILE A 60 3.86 -0.49 5.97
CA ILE A 60 4.68 -1.13 4.94
C ILE A 60 4.05 -2.48 4.58
N ALA A 61 3.74 -2.66 3.30
CA ALA A 61 3.24 -3.91 2.73
C ALA A 61 4.26 -4.50 1.76
N PRO A 62 5.03 -5.54 2.14
CA PRO A 62 5.98 -6.20 1.24
C PRO A 62 5.27 -6.75 -0.01
N LEU A 63 5.91 -6.59 -1.17
CA LEU A 63 5.39 -7.04 -2.45
C LEU A 63 6.26 -8.17 -3.03
N PRO A 64 5.65 -9.14 -3.73
CA PRO A 64 6.39 -10.06 -4.58
C PRO A 64 6.89 -9.30 -5.83
N PRO A 65 7.79 -9.90 -6.63
CA PRO A 65 8.13 -9.35 -7.93
C PRO A 65 6.88 -9.09 -8.78
N LEU A 66 6.78 -7.89 -9.33
CA LEU A 66 5.65 -7.45 -10.15
C LEU A 66 6.09 -7.32 -11.62
N PRO A 67 5.44 -8.03 -12.56
CA PRO A 67 5.63 -7.77 -13.98
C PRO A 67 5.25 -6.33 -14.36
N PRO A 68 5.80 -5.78 -15.47
CA PRO A 68 5.37 -4.49 -16.02
C PRO A 68 3.87 -4.49 -16.34
N ASP A 69 3.09 -3.79 -15.53
CA ASP A 69 1.64 -3.60 -15.71
C ASP A 69 1.09 -2.53 -14.75
N GLN A 70 -0.22 -2.26 -14.82
CA GLN A 70 -0.93 -1.39 -13.88
C GLN A 70 -1.50 -2.20 -12.71
N TYR A 71 -1.28 -1.68 -11.50
CA TYR A 71 -1.75 -2.27 -10.25
C TYR A 71 -2.69 -1.31 -9.53
N THR A 72 -3.70 -1.86 -8.85
CA THR A 72 -4.59 -1.12 -7.95
C THR A 72 -4.29 -1.49 -6.51
N VAL A 73 -4.03 -0.51 -5.65
CA VAL A 73 -3.88 -0.69 -4.22
C VAL A 73 -5.19 -0.32 -3.56
N VAL A 74 -5.72 -1.21 -2.73
CA VAL A 74 -6.87 -0.97 -1.85
C VAL A 74 -6.39 -1.10 -0.41
N TRP A 75 -6.74 -0.15 0.44
CA TRP A 75 -6.31 -0.15 1.83
C TRP A 75 -7.47 0.17 2.77
N HIS A 76 -7.47 -0.49 3.93
CA HIS A 76 -8.32 -0.20 5.07
C HIS A 76 -7.41 -0.13 6.29
N VAL A 77 -7.36 1.02 6.95
CA VAL A 77 -6.43 1.27 8.06
C VAL A 77 -7.20 1.66 9.30
N THR A 78 -6.87 1.01 10.40
CA THR A 78 -7.30 1.39 11.75
C THR A 78 -6.17 2.19 12.39
N SER A 79 -6.44 3.43 12.78
CA SER A 79 -5.50 4.27 13.52
C SER A 79 -5.51 3.96 15.02
N GLN A 80 -4.47 4.38 15.72
CA GLN A 80 -4.32 4.21 17.17
C GLN A 80 -5.38 5.00 17.97
N ASP A 81 -5.94 6.05 17.37
CA ASP A 81 -7.06 6.82 17.92
C ASP A 81 -8.44 6.18 17.65
N THR A 82 -8.46 4.94 17.14
CA THR A 82 -9.64 4.10 16.85
C THR A 82 -10.44 4.44 15.58
N HIS A 83 -10.05 5.46 14.82
CA HIS A 83 -10.69 5.74 13.53
C HIS A 83 -10.32 4.68 12.48
N LYS A 84 -11.29 4.39 11.60
CA LYS A 84 -11.07 3.56 10.41
C LYS A 84 -11.16 4.42 9.17
N THR A 85 -10.16 4.33 8.32
CA THR A 85 -10.14 5.01 7.03
C THR A 85 -9.83 4.02 5.94
N GLU A 86 -10.32 4.28 4.73
CA GLU A 86 -10.10 3.43 3.58
C GLU A 86 -9.89 4.25 2.31
N GLY A 87 -9.31 3.61 1.31
CA GLY A 87 -9.11 4.23 0.03
C GLY A 87 -8.53 3.28 -1.01
N ARG A 88 -8.38 3.81 -2.21
CA ARG A 88 -7.75 3.08 -3.32
C ARG A 88 -6.95 4.02 -4.20
N PHE A 89 -5.88 3.51 -4.79
CA PHE A 89 -5.12 4.23 -5.80
C PHE A 89 -4.49 3.25 -6.80
N ARG A 90 -3.85 3.78 -7.84
CA ARG A 90 -3.18 3.00 -8.87
C ARG A 90 -1.72 3.42 -9.01
N PHE A 91 -0.87 2.48 -9.42
CA PHE A 91 0.48 2.77 -9.93
C PHE A 91 0.78 1.82 -11.10
N THR A 92 1.74 2.20 -11.94
CA THR A 92 2.16 1.40 -13.10
C THR A 92 3.63 1.02 -12.95
N VAL A 93 3.94 -0.26 -13.17
CA VAL A 93 5.31 -0.74 -13.31
C VAL A 93 5.68 -0.66 -14.80
N GLY A 94 6.70 0.13 -15.11
CA GLY A 94 7.27 0.27 -16.44
C GLY A 94 8.03 -0.98 -16.88
N ARG A 95 8.30 -1.04 -18.19
CA ARG A 95 9.20 -2.05 -18.78
C ARG A 95 10.65 -1.68 -18.55
#